data_AF-A0A2K2V470-F1
#
_entry.id   AF-A0A2K2V470-F1
#
_cell.length_a   1.000
_cell.length_b   1.000
_cell.length_c   1.000
_cell.angle_alpha   90.00
_cell.angle_beta   90.00
_cell.angle_gamma   90.00
#
_symmetry.space_group_name_H-M   'P 1'
#
loop_
_entity.id
_entity.type
_entity.pdbx_description
1 polymer ?
#
loop_
_entity_poly.entity_id
_entity_poly.type
_entity_poly.pdbx_seq_one_letter_code
_entity_poly.pdbx_strand_id
1 'polypeptide(L)' 'MQEHMRRGTISISMELKRKLDMLKGERTWDEFLEELLNTSIEAKISRVESFLRETADKRDVSFEKLRLRLRDDLEGDFD' A
#
# COMPACT_ATOMS: atom_id res chain seq x y z
N MET A 1 1.02 23.20 23.33
CA MET A 1 2.19 22.31 23.19
C MET A 1 2.76 22.55 21.80
N GLN A 2 3.94 23.14 21.67
CA GLN A 2 4.59 23.24 20.35
C GLN A 2 5.23 21.89 20.06
N GLU A 3 4.71 21.17 19.07
CA GLU A 3 5.31 19.94 18.57
C GLU A 3 6.61 20.32 17.85
N HIS A 4 7.75 20.03 18.47
CA HIS A 4 9.04 20.24 17.85
C HIS A 4 9.23 19.20 16.73
N MET A 5 8.97 19.59 15.48
CA MET A 5 9.33 18.80 14.31
C MET A 5 10.84 18.56 14.31
N ARG A 6 11.24 17.29 14.52
CA ARG A 6 12.63 16.87 14.42
C ARG A 6 13.03 16.86 12.95
N ARG A 7 14.04 17.65 12.60
CA ARG A 7 14.59 17.68 11.24
C ARG A 7 15.49 16.47 11.01
N GLY A 8 15.43 15.91 9.81
CA GLY A 8 16.29 14.83 9.36
C GLY A 8 16.73 15.05 7.91
N THR A 9 17.81 14.38 7.52
CA THR A 9 18.33 14.42 6.14
C THR A 9 18.16 13.04 5.52
N ILE A 10 17.62 12.99 4.30
CA ILE A 10 17.56 11.78 3.49
C ILE A 10 18.46 11.93 2.26
N SER A 11 19.20 10.87 1.95
CA SER A 11 20.01 10.81 0.73
C SER A 11 19.17 10.23 -0.41
N ILE A 12 19.13 10.93 -1.53
CA ILE A 12 18.45 10.49 -2.75
C ILE A 12 19.38 10.63 -3.95
N SER A 13 19.08 9.90 -5.04
CA SER A 13 19.84 10.07 -6.28
C SER A 13 19.61 11.47 -6.86
N MET A 14 20.63 11.99 -7.56
CA MET A 14 20.54 13.29 -8.23
C MET A 14 19.44 13.34 -9.29
N GLU A 15 19.19 12.22 -9.96
CA GLU A 15 18.10 12.10 -10.93
C GLU A 15 16.73 12.22 -10.26
N LEU A 16 16.55 11.54 -9.12
CA LEU A 16 15.31 11.62 -8.35
C LEU A 16 15.09 13.05 -7.83
N LYS A 17 16.14 13.69 -7.30
CA LYS A 17 16.06 15.09 -6.86
C LYS A 17 15.57 16.01 -7.98
N ARG A 18 16.12 15.86 -9.21
CA ARG A 18 15.70 16.68 -10.37
C ARG A 18 14.22 16.47 -10.72
N LYS A 19 13.76 15.22 -10.75
CA LYS A 19 12.35 14.89 -11.00
C LYS A 19 11.44 15.50 -9.94
N LEU A 20 11.82 15.41 -8.67
CA LEU A 20 11.07 15.99 -7.56
C LEU A 20 11.09 17.53 -7.61
N ASP A 21 12.21 18.17 -7.92
CA ASP A 21 12.31 19.62 -8.08
C ASP A 21 11.35 20.15 -9.17
N MET A 22 11.23 19.43 -10.29
CA MET A 22 10.28 19.78 -11.37
C MET A 22 8.81 19.72 -10.90
N LEU A 23 8.48 18.76 -10.04
CA LEU A 23 7.12 18.56 -9.52
C LEU A 23 6.80 19.46 -8.33
N LYS A 24 7.81 19.82 -7.52
CA LYS A 24 7.68 20.69 -6.35
C LYS A 24 7.13 22.06 -6.75
N GLY A 25 7.63 22.62 -7.85
CA GLY A 25 7.31 23.98 -8.29
C GLY A 25 7.72 25.00 -7.23
N GLU A 26 6.81 25.92 -6.90
CA GLU A 26 7.05 27.03 -5.95
C GLU A 26 6.94 26.63 -4.46
N ARG A 27 6.43 25.43 -4.16
CA ARG A 27 6.22 24.94 -2.79
C ARG A 27 7.52 24.70 -2.04
N THR A 28 7.49 24.68 -0.71
CA THR A 28 8.62 24.20 0.10
C THR A 28 8.79 22.69 -0.03
N TRP A 29 9.98 22.17 0.34
CA TRP A 29 10.22 20.73 0.35
C TRP A 29 9.32 20.01 1.36
N ASP A 30 9.06 20.63 2.52
CA ASP A 30 8.22 20.04 3.56
C ASP A 30 6.77 19.91 3.07
N GLU A 31 6.18 20.98 2.53
CA GLU A 31 4.82 20.96 1.98
C GLU A 31 4.67 19.93 0.85
N PHE A 32 5.65 19.89 -0.06
CA PHE A 32 5.60 18.97 -1.20
C PHE A 32 5.75 17.50 -0.76
N LEU A 33 6.66 17.21 0.17
CA LEU A 33 6.86 15.84 0.66
C LEU A 33 5.69 15.38 1.54
N GLU A 34 5.07 16.28 2.30
CA GLU A 34 3.86 15.99 3.07
C GLU A 34 2.67 15.67 2.14
N GLU A 35 2.44 16.46 1.10
CA GLU A 35 1.42 16.17 0.10
C GLU A 35 1.67 14.86 -0.65
N LEU A 36 2.93 14.61 -1.04
CA LEU A 36 3.33 13.37 -1.70
C LEU A 36 3.11 12.15 -0.80
N LEU A 37 3.40 12.29 0.51
CA LEU A 37 3.16 11.26 1.51
C LEU A 37 1.65 10.98 1.64
N ASN A 38 0.84 12.01 1.82
CA ASN A 38 -0.61 11.88 1.97
C ASN A 38 -1.23 11.20 0.75
N THR A 39 -0.85 11.64 -0.45
CA THR A 39 -1.28 11.01 -1.71
C THR A 39 -0.88 9.54 -1.79
N SER A 40 0.34 9.20 -1.35
CA SER A 40 0.83 7.82 -1.36
C SER A 40 0.09 6.94 -0.35
N ILE A 41 -0.26 7.48 0.81
CA ILE A 41 -1.08 6.81 1.83
C ILE A 41 -2.48 6.56 1.28
N GLU A 42 -3.13 7.57 0.71
CA GLU A 42 -4.47 7.45 0.12
C GLU A 42 -4.49 6.42 -1.01
N ALA A 43 -3.51 6.45 -1.91
CA ALA A 43 -3.41 5.47 -3.00
C ALA A 43 -3.23 4.04 -2.46
N LYS A 44 -2.46 3.87 -1.38
CA LYS A 44 -2.28 2.55 -0.73
C LYS A 44 -3.56 2.09 -0.06
N ILE A 45 -4.29 2.97 0.62
CA ILE A 45 -5.59 2.67 1.23
C ILE A 45 -6.59 2.27 0.15
N SER A 46 -6.73 3.08 -0.90
CA SER A 46 -7.63 2.82 -2.03
C SER A 46 -7.33 1.49 -2.72
N ARG A 47 -6.05 1.13 -2.88
CA ARG A 47 -5.64 -0.18 -3.41
C ARG A 47 -6.06 -1.33 -2.50
N VAL A 48 -5.88 -1.17 -1.19
CA VAL A 48 -6.30 -2.17 -0.20
C VAL A 48 -7.82 -2.31 -0.16
N GLU A 49 -8.55 -1.21 -0.17
CA GLU A 49 -10.02 -1.19 -0.22
C GLU A 49 -10.55 -1.85 -1.50
N SER A 50 -9.94 -1.57 -2.64
CA SER A 50 -10.30 -2.19 -3.91
C SER A 50 -10.08 -3.70 -3.86
N PHE A 51 -8.94 -4.14 -3.34
CA PHE A 51 -8.66 -5.56 -3.13
C PHE A 51 -9.68 -6.22 -2.19
N LEU A 52 -10.05 -5.56 -1.09
CA LEU A 52 -11.06 -6.07 -0.14
C LEU A 52 -12.47 -6.10 -0.74
N ARG A 53 -12.82 -5.17 -1.62
CA ARG A 53 -14.09 -5.17 -2.37
C ARG A 53 -14.11 -6.30 -3.41
N GLU A 54 -13.05 -6.46 -4.20
CA GLU A 54 -12.94 -7.55 -5.20
C GLU A 54 -12.95 -8.95 -4.58
N THR A 55 -12.44 -9.07 -3.36
CA THR A 55 -12.45 -10.33 -2.60
C THR A 55 -13.69 -10.48 -1.73
N ALA A 56 -14.58 -9.47 -1.69
CA ALA A 56 -15.80 -9.51 -0.87
C ALA A 56 -16.75 -10.62 -1.31
N ASP A 57 -16.95 -10.77 -2.62
CA ASP A 57 -17.85 -11.77 -3.22
C ASP A 57 -17.32 -13.21 -3.09
N LYS A 58 -16.06 -13.37 -2.66
CA LYS A 58 -15.40 -14.66 -2.41
C LYS A 58 -15.40 -15.07 -0.93
N ARG A 59 -15.97 -14.26 -0.03
CA ARG A 59 -16.01 -14.57 1.42
C ARG A 59 -17.13 -15.54 1.81
N ASP A 60 -18.18 -15.68 1.00
CA ASP A 60 -19.31 -16.59 1.25
C ASP A 60 -19.05 -18.04 0.81
N VAL A 61 -17.80 -18.53 0.96
CA VAL A 61 -17.56 -19.97 0.81
C VAL A 61 -17.90 -20.62 2.14
N SER A 62 -18.96 -21.43 2.17
CA SER A 62 -19.32 -22.19 3.36
C SER A 62 -18.11 -23.00 3.84
N PHE A 63 -17.87 -23.00 5.16
CA PHE A 63 -16.75 -23.69 5.78
C PHE A 63 -16.71 -25.19 5.40
N GLU A 64 -17.87 -25.80 5.16
CA GLU A 64 -17.98 -27.17 4.65
C GLU A 64 -17.39 -27.36 3.24
N LYS A 65 -17.56 -26.40 2.32
CA LYS A 65 -16.96 -26.47 0.97
C LYS A 65 -15.44 -26.32 0.99
N LEU A 66 -14.90 -25.51 1.92
CA LEU A 66 -13.45 -25.37 2.10
C LEU A 66 -12.84 -26.67 2.66
N ARG A 67 -13.51 -27.31 3.62
CA ARG A 67 -13.04 -28.58 4.20
C ARG A 67 -13.04 -29.74 3.21
N LEU A 68 -14.01 -29.79 2.29
CA LEU A 68 -14.05 -30.80 1.23
C LEU A 68 -12.87 -30.68 0.27
N ARG A 69 -12.56 -29.47 -0.21
CA ARG A 69 -11.41 -29.24 -1.11
C ARG A 69 -10.06 -29.55 -0.47
N LEU A 70 -9.86 -29.15 0.79
CA LEU A 70 -8.62 -29.46 1.50
C LEU A 70 -8.44 -30.95 1.76
N ARG A 71 -9.53 -31.73 1.83
CA ARG A 71 -9.45 -33.18 1.99
C ARG A 71 -9.11 -33.87 0.68
N ASP A 72 -9.74 -33.46 -0.42
CA ASP A 72 -9.45 -34.01 -1.76
C ASP A 72 -8.00 -33.71 -2.20
N ASP A 73 -7.47 -32.52 -1.88
CA ASP A 73 -6.07 -32.16 -2.18
C ASP A 73 -5.05 -32.91 -1.31
N LEU A 74 -5.45 -33.45 -0.14
CA LEU A 74 -4.57 -34.22 0.74
C LEU A 74 -4.64 -35.75 0.51
N GLU A 75 -5.69 -36.23 -0.15
CA GLU A 75 -5.87 -37.66 -0.47
C GLU A 75 -5.39 -37.99 -1.91
N GLY A 76 -4.94 -37.00 -2.69
CA GLY A 76 -4.55 -37.14 -4.11
C GLY A 76 -3.08 -37.48 -4.42
N ASP A 77 -2.19 -37.56 -3.41
CA ASP A 77 -0.74 -37.78 -3.60
C ASP A 77 -0.24 -39.09 -2.96
N PHE A 78 -0.96 -40.19 -3.15
CA PHE A 78 -0.42 -41.53 -2.89
C PHE A 78 -0.79 -42.49 -4.02
N ASP A 79 0.02 -42.49 -5.07
CA ASP A 79 0.27 -43.65 -5.94
C ASP A 79 1.76 -43.73 -6.28
#